data_AF-A0A2M7Z838-F1
#
_entry.id   AF-A0A2M7Z838-F1
#
_cell.length_a   1.000
_cell.length_b   1.000
_cell.length_c   1.000
_cell.angle_alpha   90.00
_cell.angle_beta   90.00
_cell.angle_gamma   90.00
#
_symmetry.space_group_name_H-M   'P 1'
#
loop_
_entity.id
_entity.type
_entity.pdbx_description
1 polymer ?
#
loop_
_entity_poly.entity_id
_entity_poly.type
_entity_poly.pdbx_seq_one_letter_code
_entity_poly.pdbx_strand_id
1 'polypeptide(L)' 'LRAFTASAADKLPITQNRMAHASEYPYLVKKNKLKYMEVPVKVVYENYGQGVSAGFKILKELITEKIIK' A
#
# COMPACT_ATOMS: atom_id res chain seq x y z
N LEU A 1 11.64 -1.43 -1.28
CA LEU A 1 12.03 -2.10 -2.54
C LEU A 1 11.40 -3.48 -2.57
N ARG A 2 10.85 -3.93 -3.69
CA ARG A 2 10.29 -5.28 -3.91
C ARG A 2 10.72 -5.75 -5.29
N ALA A 3 10.92 -7.06 -5.47
CA ALA A 3 11.32 -7.65 -6.74
C ALA A 3 10.30 -8.69 -7.18
N PHE A 4 10.03 -8.72 -8.49
CA PHE A 4 9.06 -9.62 -9.11
C PHE A 4 9.64 -10.16 -10.42
N THR A 5 9.26 -11.37 -10.81
CA THR A 5 9.39 -11.80 -12.20
C THR A 5 8.37 -11.04 -13.05
N ALA A 6 8.62 -10.89 -14.35
CA ALA A 6 7.67 -10.26 -15.27
C ALA A 6 6.27 -10.89 -15.18
N SER A 7 6.21 -12.22 -15.19
CA SER A 7 4.96 -13.00 -15.07
C SER A 7 4.20 -12.81 -13.75
N ALA A 8 4.90 -12.44 -12.67
CA ALA A 8 4.26 -12.12 -11.40
C ALA A 8 3.74 -10.68 -11.40
N ALA A 9 4.49 -9.74 -11.98
CA ALA A 9 4.10 -8.34 -12.08
C ALA A 9 2.81 -8.16 -12.89
N ASP A 10 2.63 -8.90 -13.98
CA ASP A 10 1.40 -8.87 -14.80
C ASP A 10 0.13 -9.24 -14.02
N LYS A 11 0.28 -9.99 -12.91
CA LYS A 11 -0.81 -10.45 -12.05
C LYS A 11 -1.06 -9.55 -10.84
N LEU A 12 -0.30 -8.47 -10.70
CA LEU A 12 -0.35 -7.53 -9.58
C LEU A 12 -0.77 -6.13 -10.07
N PRO A 13 -2.01 -5.94 -10.56
CA PRO A 13 -2.50 -4.62 -10.93
C PRO A 13 -2.74 -3.80 -9.66
N ILE A 14 -1.79 -2.92 -9.34
CA ILE A 14 -1.85 -2.04 -8.18
C ILE A 14 -2.74 -0.84 -8.49
N THR A 15 -3.77 -0.63 -7.68
CA THR A 15 -4.75 0.45 -7.86
C THR A 15 -4.76 1.44 -6.72
N GLN A 16 -4.26 1.05 -5.55
CA GLN A 16 -4.22 1.89 -4.37
C GLN A 16 -3.05 2.88 -4.44
N ASN A 17 -3.35 4.15 -4.23
CA ASN A 17 -2.36 5.22 -4.28
C ASN A 17 -1.63 5.41 -2.95
N ARG A 18 -0.42 5.98 -3.02
CA ARG A 18 0.38 6.39 -1.84
C ARG A 18 0.55 5.23 -0.85
N MET A 19 0.31 5.41 0.44
CA MET A 19 0.65 4.39 1.44
C MET A 19 -0.27 3.16 1.43
N ALA A 20 -1.40 3.22 0.73
CA ALA A 20 -2.36 2.12 0.70
C ALA A 20 -1.84 0.92 -0.11
N HIS A 21 -1.02 1.13 -1.15
CA HIS A 21 -0.46 0.03 -1.98
C HIS A 21 0.28 -1.04 -1.16
N ALA A 22 0.85 -0.67 -0.01
CA ALA A 22 1.63 -1.58 0.81
C ALA A 22 0.78 -2.77 1.31
N SER A 23 -0.51 -2.53 1.58
CA SER A 23 -1.47 -3.55 1.99
C SER A 23 -2.08 -4.29 0.79
N GLU A 24 -2.12 -3.66 -0.38
CA GLU A 24 -2.64 -4.27 -1.61
C GLU A 24 -1.74 -5.41 -2.13
N TYR A 25 -0.41 -5.27 -2.02
CA TYR A 25 0.54 -6.31 -2.42
C TYR A 25 0.28 -7.69 -1.79
N PRO A 26 0.29 -7.85 -0.45
CA PRO A 26 0.08 -9.16 0.17
C PRO A 26 -1.32 -9.73 -0.14
N TYR A 27 -2.33 -8.86 -0.29
CA TYR A 27 -3.67 -9.28 -0.72
C TYR A 27 -3.64 -9.89 -2.13
N LEU A 28 -3.05 -9.20 -3.12
CA LEU A 28 -2.98 -9.67 -4.50
C LEU A 28 -2.08 -10.89 -4.66
N VAL A 29 -0.98 -10.98 -3.91
CA VAL A 29 -0.10 -12.16 -3.87
C VAL A 29 -0.89 -13.40 -3.40
N LYS A 30 -1.67 -13.26 -2.32
CA LYS A 30 -2.53 -14.34 -1.82
C LYS A 30 -3.64 -14.69 -2.82
N LYS A 31 -4.32 -13.68 -3.38
CA LYS A 31 -5.40 -13.85 -4.36
C LYS A 31 -4.95 -14.62 -5.59
N ASN A 32 -3.76 -14.30 -6.12
CA ASN A 32 -3.17 -14.93 -7.30
C ASN A 32 -2.35 -16.20 -6.98
N LYS A 33 -2.30 -16.63 -5.71
CA LYS A 33 -1.54 -17.80 -5.24
C LYS A 33 -0.07 -17.76 -5.68
N LEU A 34 0.54 -16.57 -5.67
CA LEU A 34 1.94 -16.41 -6.03
C LEU A 34 2.84 -16.92 -4.91
N LYS A 35 3.91 -17.63 -5.27
CA LYS A 35 4.97 -17.97 -4.32
C LYS A 35 5.75 -16.71 -3.98
N TYR A 36 6.01 -16.49 -2.70
CA TYR A 36 6.78 -15.34 -2.22
C TYR A 36 7.62 -15.74 -1.00
N MET A 37 8.62 -14.90 -0.70
CA MET A 37 9.44 -14.98 0.50
C MET A 37 9.60 -13.57 1.04
N GLU A 38 9.49 -13.41 2.35
CA GLU A 38 9.80 -12.15 3.01
C GLU A 38 11.31 -12.06 3.25
N VAL A 39 11.89 -10.92 2.87
CA VAL A 39 13.31 -10.63 3.09
C VAL A 39 13.40 -9.47 4.06
N PRO A 40 14.10 -9.62 5.20
CA PRO A 40 14.23 -8.54 6.17
C PRO A 40 15.03 -7.39 5.56
N VAL A 41 14.50 -6.18 5.71
CA VAL A 41 15.16 -4.94 5.23
C VAL A 41 15.10 -3.88 6.32
N LYS A 42 16.17 -3.09 6.43
CA LYS A 42 16.17 -1.89 7.28
C LYS A 42 15.64 -0.73 6.46
N VAL A 43 14.46 -0.23 6.81
CA VAL A 43 13.91 0.97 6.19
C VAL A 43 14.45 2.19 6.91
N VAL A 44 15.23 3.00 6.18
CA VAL A 44 15.75 4.28 6.67
C VAL A 44 14.92 5.38 6.04
N TYR A 45 14.17 6.12 6.86
CA TYR A 45 13.43 7.30 6.43
C TYR A 45 14.23 8.54 6.85
N GLU A 46 14.52 9.42 5.91
CA GLU A 46 15.11 10.73 6.23
C GLU A 46 14.03 11.74 6.65
N ASN A 47 12.81 11.56 6.13
CA ASN A 47 11.65 12.38 6.45
C ASN A 47 10.49 11.46 6.84
N TYR A 48 9.94 11.67 8.03
CA TYR A 48 8.85 10.88 8.57
C TYR A 48 7.51 11.59 8.39
N GLY A 49 6.48 10.81 8.05
CA GLY A 49 5.09 11.28 7.98
C GLY A 49 4.67 11.87 6.64
N GLN A 50 3.37 12.12 6.49
CA GLN A 50 2.77 12.72 5.29
C GLN A 50 2.53 14.24 5.44
N GLY A 51 3.04 14.84 6.53
CA GLY A 51 2.73 16.21 6.94
C GLY A 51 1.34 16.35 7.58
N VAL A 52 1.15 17.41 8.37
CA VAL A 52 -0.10 17.71 9.09
C VAL A 52 -1.29 17.87 8.14
N SER A 53 -1.07 18.47 6.96
CA SER A 53 -2.09 18.69 5.93
C SER A 53 -2.68 17.38 5.37
N ALA A 54 -1.87 16.34 5.19
CA ALA A 54 -2.35 15.03 4.78
C ALA A 54 -3.18 14.36 5.87
N GLY A 55 -2.83 14.56 7.15
CA GLY A 55 -3.62 14.10 8.29
C GLY A 55 -5.02 14.72 8.33
N PHE A 56 -5.13 16.04 8.12
CA PHE A 56 -6.42 16.73 8.01
C PHE A 56 -7.27 16.21 6.84
N LYS A 57 -6.64 15.85 5.71
CA LYS A 57 -7.33 15.26 4.56
C LYS A 57 -7.96 13.91 4.92
N ILE A 58 -7.20 13.02 5.55
CA ILE A 58 -7.68 11.70 5.99
C ILE A 58 -8.81 11.86 7.01
N LEU A 59 -8.66 12.77 7.98
CA LEU A 59 -9.70 13.04 8.97
C LEU A 59 -11.02 13.49 8.32
N LYS A 60 -10.93 14.39 7.32
CA LYS A 60 -12.09 14.86 6.56
C LYS A 60 -12.75 13.73 5.76
N GLU A 61 -11.96 12.88 5.09
CA GLU A 61 -12.45 11.71 4.37
C GLU A 61 -13.21 10.76 5.30
N LEU A 62 -12.65 10.43 6.46
CA LEU A 62 -13.28 9.54 7.45
C LEU A 62 -14.60 10.09 8.00
N ILE A 63 -14.67 11.39 8.31
CA ILE A 63 -15.89 12.04 8.81
C ILE A 63 -16.97 12.05 7.71
N THR A 64 -16.57 12.32 6.47
CA THR A 64 -17.47 12.38 5.32
C THR A 64 -18.06 11.00 4.99
N GLU A 65 -17.23 9.96 4.97
CA GLU A 65 -17.70 8.58 4.76
C GLU A 65 -18.63 8.09 5.88
N LYS A 66 -18.43 8.55 7.12
CA LYS A 66 -19.25 8.16 8.27
C LYS A 66 -20.63 8.85 8.30
N ILE A 67 -20.78 10.00 7.63
CA ILE A 67 -22.03 10.77 7.59
C ILE A 67 -22.85 10.51 6.33
N ILE A 68 -22.20 10.08 5.24
CA ILE A 68 -22.86 9.82 3.94
C ILE A 68 -23.29 8.34 3.80
N LYS A 69 -22.92 7.47 4.73
CA LYS A 69 -23.34 6.07 4.80
C LYS A 69 -24.26 5.85 5.99
#